data_AF-A0A3D3IV30-F1
#
_entry.id   AF-A0A3D3IV30-F1
#
_cell.length_a   1.000
_cell.length_b   1.000
_cell.length_c   1.000
_cell.angle_alpha   90.00
_cell.angle_beta   90.00
_cell.angle_gamma   90.00
#
_symmetry.space_group_name_H-M   'P 1'
#
loop_
_entity.id
_entity.type
_entity.pdbx_description
1 polymer ?
#
loop_
_entity_poly.entity_id
_entity_poly.type
_entity_poly.pdbx_seq_one_letter_code
_entity_poly.pdbx_strand_id
1 'polypeptide(L)' 'TVMWRGKPVFVRRRTPEEIAEAEKVNVADLRDKQTDEVRVQKPEWLIVVGICTHLGCVPVGQKPVENRGEFAACFCPY' A
#
# COMPACT_ATOMS: atom_id res chain seq x y z
N THR A 1 -6.77 8.14 5.80
CA THR A 1 -7.83 7.43 5.05
C THR A 1 -8.98 8.36 4.80
N VAL A 2 -9.53 8.36 3.58
CA VAL A 2 -10.72 9.14 3.21
C VAL A 2 -11.76 8.21 2.57
N MET A 3 -13.04 8.56 2.66
CA MET A 3 -14.10 7.83 1.98
C MET A 3 -14.33 8.42 0.59
N TRP A 4 -14.25 7.59 -0.45
CA TRP A 4 -14.49 8.00 -1.84
C TRP A 4 -15.31 6.94 -2.58
N ARG A 5 -16.44 7.37 -3.16
CA ARG A 5 -17.39 6.47 -3.86
C ARG A 5 -17.79 5.24 -3.02
N GLY A 6 -18.01 5.44 -1.73
CA GLY A 6 -18.37 4.38 -0.78
C GLY A 6 -17.23 3.42 -0.40
N LYS A 7 -16.00 3.67 -0.85
CA LYS A 7 -14.83 2.83 -0.56
C LYS A 7 -13.79 3.61 0.25
N PRO A 8 -13.08 2.97 1.19
CA PRO A 8 -11.94 3.59 1.84
C PRO A 8 -10.79 3.75 0.84
N VAL A 9 -10.17 4.93 0.83
CA VAL A 9 -8.97 5.23 0.03
C VAL A 9 -7.86 5.64 0.98
N PHE A 10 -6.71 4.99 0.81
CA PHE A 10 -5.48 5.30 1.52
C PHE A 10 -4.69 6.30 0.69
N VAL A 11 -4.24 7.37 1.35
CA VAL A 11 -3.41 8.43 0.76
C VAL A 11 -2.21 8.55 1.67
N ARG A 12 -1.05 8.13 1.18
CA ARG A 12 0.22 8.18 1.90
C ARG A 12 1.20 9.03 1.12
N ARG A 13 1.82 9.99 1.81
CA ARG A 13 3.03 10.66 1.33
C ARG A 13 4.22 9.81 1.74
N ARG A 14 4.91 9.22 0.77
CA ARG A 14 6.07 8.33 0.99
C ARG A 14 7.34 9.15 1.22
N THR A 15 8.25 8.61 2.03
CA THR A 15 9.61 9.17 2.15
C THR A 15 10.49 8.66 1.00
N PRO A 16 11.63 9.31 0.70
CA PRO A 16 12.57 8.82 -0.29
C PRO A 16 13.04 7.38 -0.03
N GLU A 17 13.20 7.00 1.25
CA GLU A 17 13.59 5.66 1.66
C GLU A 17 12.52 4.63 1.32
N GLU A 18 11.24 4.94 1.56
CA GLU A 18 10.11 4.06 1.23
C GLU A 18 9.95 3.85 -0.27
N ILE A 19 10.22 4.90 -1.06
CA ILE A 19 10.20 4.82 -2.53
C ILE A 19 11.34 3.92 -3.01
N ALA A 20 12.56 4.17 -2.53
CA ALA A 20 13.72 3.38 -2.89
C ALA A 20 13.60 1.92 -2.45
N GLU A 21 12.94 1.64 -1.33
CA GLU A 21 12.61 0.28 -0.90
C GLU A 21 11.66 -0.40 -1.87
N ALA A 22 10.57 0.26 -2.26
CA ALA A 22 9.59 -0.27 -3.21
C ALA A 22 10.20 -0.55 -4.60
N GLU A 23 11.05 0.34 -5.10
CA GLU A 23 11.70 0.21 -6.41
C GLU A 23 12.79 -0.89 -6.44
N LYS A 24 13.37 -1.26 -5.29
CA LYS A 24 14.37 -2.33 -5.19
C LYS A 24 13.78 -3.73 -5.17
N VAL A 25 12.46 -3.87 -5.05
CA VAL A 25 11.80 -5.18 -4.97
C VAL A 25 11.98 -5.92 -6.30
N ASN A 26 12.49 -7.15 -6.22
CA ASN A 26 12.51 -8.05 -7.35
C ASN A 26 11.07 -8.50 -7.68
N VAL A 27 10.49 -7.93 -8.75
CA VAL A 27 9.11 -8.21 -9.16
C VAL A 27 8.85 -9.69 -9.48
N ALA A 28 9.89 -10.49 -9.75
CA ALA A 28 9.72 -11.92 -9.99
C ALA A 28 9.25 -12.69 -8.75
N ASP A 29 9.54 -12.18 -7.55
CA ASP A 29 9.22 -12.80 -6.27
C ASP A 29 7.77 -12.47 -5.80
N LEU A 30 7.10 -11.53 -6.48
CA LEU A 30 5.75 -11.10 -6.15
C LEU A 30 4.69 -12.03 -6.75
N ARG A 31 3.63 -12.32 -5.98
CA ARG A 31 2.47 -13.10 -6.45
C ARG A 31 1.73 -12.40 -7.60
N ASP A 32 1.58 -11.08 -7.51
CA ASP A 32 1.12 -10.21 -8.60
C ASP A 32 2.28 -9.29 -9.01
N LYS A 33 2.76 -9.44 -10.24
CA LYS A 33 4.05 -8.87 -10.69
C LYS A 33 3.82 -7.47 -11.25
N GLN A 34 4.13 -6.46 -10.45
CA GLN A 34 4.04 -5.06 -10.85
C GLN A 34 5.20 -4.27 -10.26
N THR A 35 5.81 -3.40 -11.07
CA THR A 35 6.79 -2.41 -10.58
C THR A 35 6.07 -1.26 -9.87
N ASP A 36 6.79 -0.50 -9.04
CA ASP A 36 6.20 0.68 -8.38
C ASP A 36 5.75 1.74 -9.38
N GLU A 37 6.57 1.97 -10.41
CA GLU A 37 6.38 2.97 -11.48
C GLU A 37 5.06 2.81 -12.24
N VAL A 38 4.58 1.57 -12.44
CA VAL A 38 3.28 1.34 -13.13
C VAL A 38 2.08 1.55 -12.22
N ARG A 39 2.30 1.67 -10.90
CA ARG A 39 1.25 1.81 -9.87
C ARG A 39 1.06 3.26 -9.41
N VAL A 40 2.02 4.14 -9.67
CA VAL A 40 2.01 5.53 -9.21
C VAL A 40 2.29 6.49 -10.37
N GLN A 41 1.73 7.70 -10.29
CA GLN A 41 2.05 8.78 -11.24
C GLN A 41 3.12 9.73 -10.69
N LYS A 42 3.20 9.84 -9.37
CA LYS A 42 4.15 10.66 -8.63
C LYS A 42 4.71 9.81 -7.48
N PRO A 43 6.01 9.47 -7.47
CA PRO A 43 6.56 8.53 -6.51
C PRO A 43 6.32 8.92 -5.05
N GLU A 44 6.24 10.20 -4.73
CA GLU A 44 5.98 10.67 -3.37
C GLU A 44 4.53 10.40 -2.89
N TRP A 45 3.61 10.03 -3.77
CA TRP A 45 2.20 9.78 -3.45
C TRP A 45 1.78 8.35 -3.77
N LEU A 46 1.49 7.57 -2.73
CA LEU A 46 0.81 6.29 -2.86
C LEU A 46 -0.68 6.47 -2.55
N ILE A 47 -1.52 6.27 -3.57
CA ILE A 47 -2.98 6.39 -3.48
C ILE A 47 -3.60 5.07 -3.90
N VAL A 48 -4.21 4.35 -2.96
CA VAL A 48 -4.79 3.02 -3.21
C VAL A 48 -6.17 2.86 -2.60
N VAL A 49 -6.99 2.02 -3.21
CA VAL A 49 -8.25 1.59 -2.61
C VAL A 49 -7.92 0.66 -1.44
N GLY A 50 -8.31 1.05 -0.22
CA GLY A 50 -7.99 0.36 1.04
C GLY A 50 -8.86 -0.86 1.29
N ILE A 51 -9.04 -1.71 0.29
CA ILE A 51 -9.87 -2.92 0.33
C ILE A 51 -8.97 -4.11 0.00
N CYS A 52 -8.84 -5.05 0.93
CA CYS A 52 -8.10 -6.28 0.72
C CYS A 52 -8.72 -7.09 -0.43
N THR A 53 -7.90 -7.57 -1.34
CA THR A 53 -8.33 -8.30 -2.55
C THR A 53 -8.83 -9.72 -2.28
N HIS A 54 -8.66 -10.23 -1.06
CA HIS A 54 -9.19 -11.54 -0.65
C HIS A 54 -10.72 -11.48 -0.46
N LEU A 55 -11.20 -10.86 0.62
CA LEU A 55 -12.62 -10.80 0.99
C LEU A 55 -13.11 -9.38 1.33
N GLY A 56 -12.33 -8.35 1.04
CA GLY A 56 -12.78 -6.96 1.14
C GLY A 56 -12.68 -6.30 2.51
N CYS A 57 -12.00 -6.93 3.47
CA CYS A 57 -11.63 -6.27 4.73
C CYS A 57 -10.79 -5.01 4.47
N VAL A 58 -10.80 -4.07 5.42
CA VAL A 58 -9.97 -2.86 5.35
C VAL A 58 -8.64 -3.12 6.06
N PRO A 59 -7.49 -3.09 5.36
CA PRO A 59 -6.19 -3.30 6.01
C PRO A 59 -5.85 -2.20 7.03
N VAL A 60 -5.15 -2.56 8.09
CA VAL A 60 -4.62 -1.65 9.12
C VAL A 60 -3.17 -1.24 8.80
N GLY A 61 -2.63 -0.28 9.57
CA GLY A 61 -1.24 0.19 9.41
C GLY A 61 -1.14 1.63 8.90
N GLN A 62 -2.27 2.30 8.71
CA GLN A 62 -2.32 3.69 8.26
C GLN A 62 -2.00 4.66 9.42
N LYS A 63 -2.21 4.24 10.67
CA LYS A 63 -1.81 5.03 11.85
C LYS A 63 -0.44 4.57 12.38
N PRO A 64 0.30 5.45 13.09
CA PRO A 64 1.64 5.10 13.60
C PRO A 64 1.69 3.90 14.55
N VAL A 65 0.61 3.68 15.32
CA VAL A 65 0.51 2.64 16.36
C VAL A 65 -0.07 1.31 15.86
N GLU A 66 -0.47 1.23 14.60
CA GLU A 66 -1.12 0.03 14.05
C GLU A 66 -0.08 -0.94 13.46
N ASN A 67 -0.37 -2.25 13.57
CA ASN A 67 0.44 -3.29 12.95
C ASN A 67 0.52 -3.09 11.43
N ARG A 68 1.73 -3.03 10.88
CA ARG A 68 1.99 -2.85 9.45
C ARG A 68 2.39 -4.13 8.71
N GLY A 69 2.38 -5.27 9.41
CA GLY A 69 2.72 -6.58 8.87
C GLY A 69 4.20 -6.75 8.52
N GLU A 70 4.49 -7.90 7.90
CA GLU A 70 5.80 -8.36 7.39
C GLU A 70 6.61 -7.25 6.69
N PHE A 71 5.91 -6.56 5.79
CA PHE A 71 6.47 -5.65 4.80
C PHE A 71 6.24 -4.17 5.13
N ALA A 72 5.99 -3.85 6.41
CA ALA A 72 5.92 -2.49 6.94
C ALA A 72 4.94 -1.50 6.24
N ALA A 73 3.98 -2.00 5.46
CA ALA A 73 3.04 -1.18 4.67
C ALA A 73 1.61 -1.24 5.22
N CYS A 74 0.97 -2.41 5.13
CA CYS A 74 -0.40 -2.64 5.62
C CYS A 74 -0.60 -4.11 5.98
N PHE A 75 -1.49 -4.36 6.94
CA PHE A 75 -1.83 -5.71 7.39
C PHE A 75 -3.33 -5.95 7.34
N CYS A 76 -3.76 -7.04 6.70
CA CYS A 76 -5.15 -7.50 6.77
C CYS A 76 -5.28 -8.47 7.96
N PRO A 77 -6.11 -8.17 8.97
CA PRO A 77 -6.20 -8.99 10.19
C PRO A 77 -7.01 -10.29 10.03
N TYR A 78 -7.63 -10.51 8.87
CA TYR A 78 -8.45 -11.66 8.54
C TYR A 78 -7.96 -12.32 7.24
#